data_AF-A0A444UBD7-F1
#
_entry.id   AF-A0A444UBD7-F1
#
_cell.length_a   1.000
_cell.length_b   1.000
_cell.length_c   1.000
_cell.angle_alpha   90.00
_cell.angle_beta   90.00
_cell.angle_gamma   90.00
#
_symmetry.space_group_name_H-M   'P 1'
#
loop_
_entity.id
_entity.type
_entity.pdbx_description
1 polymer ?
#
loop_
_entity_poly.entity_id
_entity_poly.type
_entity_poly.pdbx_seq_one_letter_code
_entity_poly.pdbx_strand_id
1 'polypeptide(L)'
;MKIVEEPNTFGYKYEFCPFHNITQHEQSFRWNAYSGILGIWNEWEIVNNTFVAMWMRGGDSCGAKNRQTKVLLSCGSANKLAQVSEPSTCMYSVTFETPLVCHPHSLLVYPTLRETLQGEWDEAEQALHDELITEQGYNKTLKEIFQEAGYLRDTKEKETKQDSKSSAKSEFDTLESCKEEYQKLSEEVQRLRALLSQHRILVSIDQDNSQTATTPPSAVTVKEKETHLRGDTGLRSDGLNSQRDQTDH
;
A
#
# COMPACT_ATOMS: atom_id res chain seq x y z
N MET A 1 7.05 9.29 7.61
CA MET A 1 7.13 8.92 6.18
C MET A 1 7.81 10.09 5.47
N LYS A 2 8.88 9.85 4.71
CA LYS A 2 9.78 10.93 4.22
C LYS A 2 9.09 11.76 3.12
N ILE A 3 8.99 13.06 3.35
CA ILE A 3 8.65 14.09 2.37
C ILE A 3 9.83 14.19 1.41
N VAL A 4 9.56 14.10 0.11
CA VAL A 4 10.57 14.26 -0.93
C VAL A 4 10.35 15.61 -1.59
N GLU A 5 11.37 16.45 -1.52
CA GLU A 5 11.34 17.84 -1.97
C GLU A 5 12.28 18.02 -3.16
N GLU A 6 11.80 18.63 -4.24
CA GLU A 6 12.67 19.23 -5.25
C GLU A 6 12.20 20.65 -5.58
N PRO A 7 13.10 21.65 -5.53
CA PRO A 7 12.83 22.97 -6.07
C PRO A 7 12.94 22.93 -7.59
N ASN A 8 11.85 23.26 -8.29
CA ASN A 8 11.90 23.48 -9.73
C ASN A 8 12.40 24.91 -10.02
N THR A 9 13.11 25.11 -11.13
CA THR A 9 13.68 26.39 -11.59
C THR A 9 12.63 27.50 -11.78
N PHE A 10 11.35 27.15 -11.78
CA PHE A 10 10.21 28.05 -11.97
C PHE A 10 9.57 28.56 -10.66
N GLY A 11 10.24 28.39 -9.51
CA GLY A 11 9.76 28.93 -8.24
C GLY A 11 8.62 28.13 -7.60
N TYR A 12 8.54 26.84 -7.89
CA TYR A 12 7.63 25.91 -7.21
C TYR A 12 8.41 24.80 -6.52
N LYS A 13 7.95 24.43 -5.33
CA LYS A 13 8.39 23.26 -4.57
C LYS A 13 7.29 22.22 -4.62
N TYR A 14 7.67 20.97 -4.89
CA TYR A 14 6.74 19.84 -4.88
C TYR A 14 7.06 18.93 -3.70
N GLU A 15 6.03 18.44 -3.04
CA GLU A 15 6.15 17.49 -1.95
C GLU A 15 5.31 16.26 -2.26
N PHE A 16 5.94 15.10 -2.29
CA PHE A 16 5.28 13.82 -2.52
C PHE A 16 5.35 12.94 -1.28
N CYS A 17 4.19 12.49 -0.81
CA CYS A 17 4.06 11.50 0.24
C CYS A 17 3.33 10.26 -0.34
N PRO A 18 4.06 9.15 -0.59
CA PRO A 18 3.45 7.94 -1.16
C PRO A 18 2.24 7.48 -0.35
N PHE A 19 1.19 7.03 -1.03
CA PHE A 19 -0.09 6.59 -0.43
C PHE A 19 -0.87 7.67 0.32
N HIS A 20 -0.43 8.94 0.29
CA HIS A 20 -1.15 10.06 0.88
C HIS A 20 -1.54 11.09 -0.19
N ASN A 21 -0.66 12.03 -0.52
CA ASN A 21 -0.93 13.08 -1.48
C ASN A 21 0.36 13.61 -2.12
N ILE A 22 0.17 14.48 -3.11
CA ILE A 22 1.21 15.29 -3.71
C ILE A 22 0.75 16.75 -3.72
N THR A 23 1.62 17.66 -3.27
CA THR A 23 1.32 19.08 -3.14
C THR A 23 2.31 19.94 -3.92
N GLN A 24 1.88 21.15 -4.24
CA GLN A 24 2.70 22.20 -4.86
C GLN A 24 2.66 23.44 -3.98
N HIS A 25 3.83 24.02 -3.75
CA HIS A 25 4.01 25.25 -2.99
C HIS A 25 4.81 26.26 -3.82
N GLU A 26 4.18 27.36 -4.20
CA GLU A 26 4.84 28.51 -4.81
C GLU A 26 5.85 29.12 -3.81
N GLN A 27 7.10 29.30 -4.26
CA GLN A 27 8.23 29.79 -3.45
C GLN A 27 8.40 31.31 -3.55
N SER A 28 7.40 32.04 -4.05
CA SER A 28 7.46 33.50 -4.14
C SER A 28 7.22 34.14 -2.76
N PHE A 29 7.86 35.28 -2.49
CA PHE A 29 7.66 36.06 -1.25
C PHE A 29 6.31 36.81 -1.21
N ARG A 30 5.31 36.35 -1.97
CA ARG A 30 3.98 36.95 -2.00
C ARG A 30 3.19 36.47 -0.79
N TRP A 31 2.42 37.37 -0.18
CA TRP A 31 1.55 37.03 0.96
C TRP A 31 0.45 36.02 0.58
N ASN A 32 0.15 35.87 -0.71
CA ASN A 32 -0.85 34.97 -1.28
C ASN A 32 -0.23 33.93 -2.23
N ALA A 33 1.01 33.49 -1.98
CA ALA A 33 1.64 32.42 -2.75
C ALA A 33 0.74 31.16 -2.79
N TYR A 34 0.57 30.57 -3.98
CA TYR A 34 -0.28 29.41 -4.13
C TYR A 34 0.31 28.19 -3.41
N SER A 35 -0.54 27.49 -2.66
CA SER A 35 -0.23 26.21 -2.04
C SER A 35 -1.43 25.30 -2.19
N GLY A 36 -1.26 24.13 -2.78
CA GLY A 36 -2.39 23.28 -3.10
C GLY A 36 -2.08 21.82 -3.38
N ILE A 37 -3.12 21.00 -3.40
CA ILE A 37 -3.04 19.55 -3.59
C ILE A 37 -3.14 19.24 -5.08
N LEU A 38 -2.14 18.57 -5.65
CA LEU A 38 -2.15 18.13 -7.05
C LEU A 38 -2.78 16.74 -7.24
N GLY A 39 -2.97 16.00 -6.14
CA GLY A 39 -3.69 14.74 -6.12
C GLY A 39 -3.56 13.99 -4.80
N ILE A 40 -4.49 13.09 -4.54
CA ILE A 40 -4.54 12.18 -3.40
C ILE A 40 -4.40 10.75 -3.93
N TRP A 41 -3.70 9.88 -3.20
CA TRP A 41 -3.53 8.48 -3.59
C TRP A 41 -4.87 7.82 -3.96
N ASN A 42 -4.94 7.20 -5.13
CA ASN A 42 -6.16 6.60 -5.65
C ASN A 42 -6.01 5.14 -6.07
N GLU A 43 -5.17 4.87 -7.07
CA GLU A 43 -5.00 3.54 -7.67
C GLU A 43 -3.59 3.37 -8.24
N TRP A 44 -3.15 2.12 -8.39
CA TRP A 44 -1.98 1.77 -9.16
C TRP A 44 -2.27 1.79 -10.66
N GLU A 45 -1.24 2.02 -11.46
CA GLU A 45 -1.17 1.62 -12.85
C GLU A 45 -0.33 0.36 -12.94
N ILE A 46 -0.94 -0.71 -13.46
CA ILE A 46 -0.31 -2.01 -13.62
C ILE A 46 -0.19 -2.29 -15.12
N VAL A 47 1.02 -2.61 -15.57
CA VAL A 47 1.30 -3.00 -16.96
C VAL A 47 2.12 -4.28 -16.91
N ASN A 48 1.71 -5.29 -17.69
CA ASN A 48 2.38 -6.60 -17.74
C ASN A 48 2.64 -7.18 -16.33
N ASN A 49 1.63 -7.16 -15.46
CA ASN A 49 1.72 -7.71 -14.10
C ASN A 49 2.77 -7.04 -13.19
N THR A 50 3.14 -5.80 -13.52
CA THR A 50 4.06 -4.97 -12.72
C THR A 50 3.47 -3.61 -12.39
N PHE A 51 3.74 -3.10 -11.19
CA PHE A 51 3.39 -1.74 -10.78
C PHE A 51 4.31 -0.75 -11.49
N VAL A 52 3.75 0.15 -12.30
CA VAL A 52 4.56 1.14 -13.06
C VAL A 52 4.36 2.58 -12.59
N ALA A 53 3.17 2.92 -12.10
CA ALA A 53 2.87 4.27 -11.66
C ALA A 53 1.76 4.31 -10.60
N MET A 54 1.73 5.41 -9.86
CA MET A 54 0.68 5.75 -8.90
C MET A 54 -0.21 6.84 -9.49
N TRP A 55 -1.52 6.60 -9.56
CA TRP A 55 -2.49 7.64 -9.89
C TRP A 55 -2.91 8.37 -8.63
N MET A 56 -2.59 9.66 -8.59
CA MET A 56 -3.03 10.61 -7.57
C MET A 56 -4.19 11.44 -8.15
N ARG A 57 -5.40 11.30 -7.63
CA ARG A 57 -6.60 11.98 -8.17
C ARG A 57 -7.27 12.84 -7.11
N GLY A 58 -8.23 13.68 -7.51
CA GLY A 58 -9.03 14.46 -6.57
C GLY A 58 -8.24 15.53 -5.81
N GLY A 59 -7.25 16.15 -6.45
CA GLY A 59 -6.61 17.35 -5.90
C GLY A 59 -7.54 18.57 -5.94
N ASP A 60 -6.96 19.74 -5.76
CA ASP A 60 -7.69 21.01 -5.76
C ASP A 60 -8.47 21.23 -7.06
N SER A 61 -9.59 21.93 -6.95
CA SER A 61 -10.41 22.30 -8.10
C SER A 61 -9.62 23.13 -9.12
N CYS A 62 -9.81 22.79 -10.39
CA CYS A 62 -9.22 23.46 -11.54
C CYS A 62 -10.25 23.59 -12.67
N GLY A 63 -11.12 24.58 -12.52
CA GLY A 63 -12.25 24.78 -13.43
C GLY A 63 -13.21 23.60 -13.36
N ALA A 64 -13.39 22.90 -14.49
CA ALA A 64 -14.34 21.79 -14.62
C ALA A 64 -13.85 20.44 -14.07
N LYS A 65 -12.57 20.34 -13.68
CA LYS A 65 -11.98 19.09 -13.16
C LYS A 65 -11.07 19.38 -11.98
N ASN A 66 -10.85 18.36 -11.15
CA ASN A 66 -9.85 18.43 -10.09
C ASN A 66 -8.47 18.12 -10.66
N ARG A 67 -7.42 18.70 -10.06
CA ARG A 67 -6.04 18.35 -10.38
C ARG A 67 -5.79 16.85 -10.17
N GLN A 68 -5.00 16.26 -11.07
CA GLN A 68 -4.58 14.86 -10.98
C GLN A 68 -3.12 14.75 -11.36
N THR A 69 -2.42 13.80 -10.75
CA THR A 69 -1.01 13.55 -10.98
C THR A 69 -0.75 12.07 -11.21
N LYS A 70 0.01 11.75 -12.26
CA LYS A 70 0.59 10.41 -12.46
C LYS A 70 2.02 10.42 -11.95
N VAL A 71 2.32 9.59 -10.95
CA VAL A 71 3.67 9.44 -10.40
C VAL A 71 4.28 8.16 -10.97
N LEU A 72 5.23 8.28 -11.88
CA LEU A 72 5.98 7.15 -12.43
C LEU A 72 7.10 6.75 -11.46
N LEU A 73 7.27 5.45 -11.27
CA LEU A 73 8.35 4.92 -10.44
C LEU A 73 9.59 4.63 -11.29
N SER A 74 10.75 5.09 -10.85
CA SER A 74 12.03 4.83 -11.51
C SER A 74 13.10 4.43 -10.50
N CYS A 75 14.03 3.56 -10.93
CA CYS A 75 15.20 3.24 -10.13
C CYS A 75 16.11 4.48 -10.02
N GLY A 76 16.55 4.79 -8.80
CA GLY A 76 17.51 5.85 -8.55
C GLY A 76 18.29 5.62 -7.26
N SER A 77 19.39 6.34 -7.06
CA SER A 77 20.27 6.17 -5.90
C SER A 77 19.72 6.79 -4.61
N ALA A 78 18.68 7.62 -4.70
CA ALA A 78 18.04 8.30 -3.58
C ALA A 78 16.54 8.48 -3.84
N ASN A 79 15.77 8.72 -2.78
CA ASN A 79 14.37 9.08 -2.87
C ASN A 79 14.25 10.56 -3.30
N LYS A 80 13.91 10.83 -4.56
CA LYS A 80 13.81 12.19 -5.10
C LYS A 80 12.76 12.33 -6.20
N LEU A 81 12.22 13.53 -6.38
CA LEU A 81 11.27 13.84 -7.46
C LEU A 81 12.02 14.30 -8.71
N ALA A 82 12.65 13.38 -9.44
CA ALA A 82 13.60 13.69 -10.50
C ALA A 82 13.05 14.56 -11.65
N GLN A 83 11.75 14.47 -11.94
CA GLN A 83 11.11 15.27 -12.98
C GLN A 83 9.66 15.59 -12.61
N VAL A 84 9.22 16.81 -12.93
CA VAL A 84 7.84 17.27 -12.77
C VAL A 84 7.42 18.03 -14.03
N SER A 85 6.26 17.69 -14.60
CA SER A 85 5.71 18.36 -15.77
C SER A 85 4.18 18.45 -15.70
N GLU A 86 3.60 19.43 -16.40
CA GLU A 86 2.15 19.58 -16.59
C GLU A 86 1.83 19.36 -18.08
N PRO A 87 1.74 18.10 -18.56
CA PRO A 87 1.51 17.81 -19.97
C PRO A 87 0.16 18.33 -20.50
N SER A 88 -0.84 18.49 -19.64
CA SER A 88 -2.08 19.20 -19.97
C SER A 88 -2.60 19.90 -18.73
N THR A 89 -3.41 20.96 -18.91
CA THR A 89 -3.92 21.76 -17.79
C THR A 89 -4.50 20.87 -16.70
N CYS A 90 -3.94 20.98 -15.49
CA CYS A 90 -4.32 20.26 -14.28
C CYS A 90 -4.15 18.73 -14.33
N MET A 91 -3.31 18.25 -15.26
CA MET A 91 -2.77 16.89 -15.28
C MET A 91 -1.26 16.98 -15.16
N TYR A 92 -0.71 16.45 -14.08
CA TYR A 92 0.71 16.46 -13.79
C TYR A 92 1.31 15.07 -14.05
N SER A 93 2.57 15.05 -14.44
CA SER A 93 3.38 13.84 -14.57
C SER A 93 4.67 14.04 -13.79
N VAL A 94 4.93 13.13 -12.86
CA VAL A 94 6.06 13.19 -11.94
C VAL A 94 6.84 11.90 -12.02
N THR A 95 8.16 11.98 -12.11
CA THR A 95 9.05 10.81 -12.02
C THR A 95 9.63 10.76 -10.61
N PHE A 96 9.25 9.74 -9.85
CA PHE A 96 9.79 9.48 -8.52
C PHE A 96 10.89 8.43 -8.60
N GLU A 97 12.12 8.86 -8.30
CA GLU A 97 13.27 7.97 -8.20
C GLU A 97 13.41 7.42 -6.79
N THR A 98 13.64 6.11 -6.67
CA THR A 98 13.91 5.45 -5.38
C THR A 98 14.78 4.20 -5.56
N PRO A 99 15.71 3.89 -4.63
CA PRO A 99 16.48 2.64 -4.67
C PRO A 99 15.59 1.41 -4.45
N LEU A 100 14.39 1.57 -3.90
CA LEU A 100 13.48 0.46 -3.58
C LEU A 100 12.95 -0.26 -4.81
N VAL A 101 12.95 0.39 -5.97
CA VAL A 101 12.43 -0.17 -7.23
C VAL A 101 13.54 -0.62 -8.19
N CYS A 102 14.80 -0.64 -7.74
CA CYS A 102 15.93 -1.02 -8.58
C CYS A 102 16.09 -2.53 -8.77
N HIS A 103 15.54 -3.35 -7.86
CA HIS A 103 15.62 -4.80 -8.04
C HIS A 103 14.61 -5.25 -9.11
N PRO A 104 14.97 -6.18 -10.02
CA PRO A 104 14.09 -6.62 -11.11
C PRO A 104 12.72 -7.13 -10.66
N HIS A 105 12.63 -7.60 -9.41
CA HIS A 105 11.42 -8.16 -8.82
C HIS A 105 10.70 -7.23 -7.84
N SER A 106 11.17 -5.98 -7.65
CA SER A 106 10.60 -5.04 -6.68
C SER A 106 9.16 -4.63 -6.97
N LEU A 107 8.75 -4.69 -8.25
CA LEU A 107 7.47 -4.15 -8.72
C LEU A 107 6.52 -5.24 -9.25
N LEU A 108 6.83 -6.51 -9.03
CA LEU A 108 5.94 -7.61 -9.40
C LEU A 108 4.67 -7.56 -8.56
N VAL A 109 3.50 -7.75 -9.19
CA VAL A 109 2.20 -7.74 -8.50
C VAL A 109 1.93 -9.06 -7.77
N TYR A 110 2.23 -10.19 -8.41
CA TYR A 110 1.90 -11.52 -7.87
C TYR A 110 2.42 -11.74 -6.42
N PRO A 111 3.69 -11.43 -6.08
CA PRO A 111 4.20 -11.63 -4.72
C PRO A 111 3.56 -10.72 -3.66
N THR A 112 2.88 -9.64 -4.05
CA THR A 112 2.24 -8.71 -3.10
C THR A 112 0.80 -9.09 -2.78
N LEU A 113 0.22 -10.04 -3.52
CA LEU A 113 -1.14 -10.53 -3.30
C LEU A 113 -1.25 -11.43 -2.07
N ARG A 114 -2.47 -11.53 -1.53
CA ARG A 114 -2.82 -12.51 -0.50
C ARG A 114 -2.80 -13.92 -1.11
N GLU A 115 -2.53 -14.95 -0.31
CA GLU A 115 -2.49 -16.35 -0.76
C GLU A 115 -3.75 -16.78 -1.52
N THR A 116 -4.93 -16.30 -1.10
CA THR A 116 -6.20 -16.59 -1.80
C THR A 116 -6.21 -16.05 -3.23
N LEU A 117 -5.78 -14.80 -3.41
CA LEU A 117 -5.73 -14.13 -4.71
C LEU A 117 -4.58 -14.66 -5.58
N GLN A 118 -3.50 -15.16 -4.97
CA GLN A 118 -2.46 -15.90 -5.69
C GLN A 118 -3.01 -17.21 -6.25
N GLY A 119 -3.78 -17.96 -5.47
CA GLY A 119 -4.44 -19.18 -5.94
C GLY A 119 -5.40 -18.93 -7.09
N GLU A 120 -6.24 -17.88 -7.01
CA GLU A 120 -7.13 -17.49 -8.11
C GLU A 120 -6.36 -17.10 -9.38
N TRP A 121 -5.21 -16.43 -9.22
CA TRP A 121 -4.33 -16.14 -10.34
C TRP A 121 -3.78 -17.44 -10.95
N ASP A 122 -3.23 -18.34 -10.12
CA ASP A 122 -2.63 -19.60 -10.57
C ASP A 122 -3.65 -20.45 -11.34
N GLU A 123 -4.90 -20.50 -10.87
CA GLU A 123 -6.00 -21.15 -11.57
C GLU A 123 -6.30 -20.50 -12.93
N ALA A 124 -6.28 -19.17 -13.01
CA ALA A 124 -6.48 -18.45 -14.27
C ALA A 124 -5.34 -18.69 -15.28
N GLU A 125 -4.09 -18.75 -14.82
CA GLU A 125 -2.92 -19.12 -15.65
C GLU A 125 -3.05 -20.54 -16.17
N GLN A 126 -3.39 -21.49 -15.30
CA GLN A 126 -3.58 -22.88 -15.67
C GLN A 126 -4.73 -23.02 -16.69
N ALA A 127 -5.85 -22.36 -16.46
CA ALA A 127 -6.99 -22.38 -17.38
C ALA A 127 -6.66 -21.77 -18.75
N LEU A 128 -5.80 -20.73 -18.79
CA LEU A 128 -5.31 -20.15 -20.03
C LEU A 128 -4.37 -21.13 -20.76
N HIS A 129 -3.44 -21.77 -20.02
CA HIS A 129 -2.53 -22.77 -20.56
C HIS A 129 -3.26 -23.99 -21.15
N ASP A 130 -4.30 -24.44 -20.47
CA ASP A 130 -5.16 -25.55 -20.90
C ASP A 130 -6.17 -25.13 -21.98
N GLU A 131 -6.09 -23.89 -22.49
CA GLU A 131 -6.97 -23.31 -23.50
C GLU A 131 -8.47 -23.31 -23.15
N LEU A 132 -8.78 -23.36 -21.85
CA LEU A 132 -10.16 -23.32 -21.34
C LEU A 132 -10.75 -21.91 -21.34
N ILE A 133 -9.88 -20.90 -21.30
CA ILE A 133 -10.25 -19.48 -21.38
C ILE A 133 -9.43 -18.76 -22.46
N THR A 134 -9.96 -17.64 -22.93
CA THR A 134 -9.24 -16.76 -23.86
C THR A 134 -8.35 -15.77 -23.10
N GLU A 135 -7.40 -15.14 -23.79
CA GLU A 135 -6.60 -14.02 -23.23
C GLU A 135 -7.48 -12.90 -22.67
N GLN A 136 -8.63 -12.64 -23.30
CA GLN A 136 -9.59 -11.64 -22.80
C GLN A 136 -10.20 -12.08 -21.47
N GLY A 137 -10.55 -13.36 -21.34
CA GLY A 137 -11.03 -13.96 -20.10
C GLY A 137 -9.99 -13.86 -18.98
N TYR A 138 -8.76 -14.27 -19.27
CA TYR A 138 -7.64 -14.16 -18.33
C TYR A 138 -7.40 -12.71 -17.85
N ASN A 139 -7.32 -11.76 -18.79
CA ASN A 139 -7.14 -10.33 -18.45
C ASN A 139 -8.29 -9.77 -17.61
N LYS A 140 -9.52 -10.25 -17.84
CA LYS A 140 -10.68 -9.88 -17.02
C LYS A 140 -10.53 -10.43 -15.60
N THR A 141 -10.17 -11.70 -15.43
CA THR A 141 -9.93 -12.31 -14.11
C THR A 141 -8.83 -11.57 -13.35
N LEU A 142 -7.69 -11.27 -13.99
CA LEU A 142 -6.63 -10.48 -13.36
C LEU A 142 -7.11 -9.10 -12.91
N LYS A 143 -7.92 -8.44 -13.72
CA LYS A 143 -8.48 -7.14 -13.36
C LYS A 143 -9.36 -7.24 -12.10
N GLU A 144 -10.18 -8.28 -11.99
CA GLU A 144 -11.02 -8.54 -10.82
C GLU A 144 -10.15 -8.81 -9.58
N ILE A 145 -9.09 -9.62 -9.71
CA ILE A 145 -8.09 -9.87 -8.65
C ILE A 145 -7.45 -8.55 -8.18
N PHE A 146 -7.04 -7.67 -9.11
CA PHE A 146 -6.42 -6.39 -8.76
C PHE A 146 -7.39 -5.39 -8.12
N GLN A 147 -8.67 -5.46 -8.48
CA GLN A 147 -9.72 -4.68 -7.83
C GLN A 147 -9.94 -5.17 -6.40
N GLU A 148 -10.04 -6.49 -6.18
CA GLU A 148 -10.19 -7.07 -4.84
C GLU A 148 -8.96 -6.79 -3.96
N ALA A 149 -7.75 -6.84 -4.53
CA ALA A 149 -6.52 -6.47 -3.83
C ALA A 149 -6.45 -4.96 -3.46
N GLY A 150 -7.40 -4.14 -3.93
CA GLY A 150 -7.43 -2.70 -3.72
C GLY A 150 -6.38 -1.94 -4.55
N TYR A 151 -5.81 -2.57 -5.58
CA TYR A 151 -4.82 -1.95 -6.45
C TYR A 151 -5.46 -1.08 -7.52
N LEU A 152 -6.62 -1.49 -8.03
CA LEU A 152 -7.41 -0.75 -9.03
C LEU A 152 -8.74 -0.32 -8.42
N ARG A 153 -9.25 0.86 -8.83
CA ARG A 153 -10.59 1.29 -8.44
C ARG A 153 -11.64 0.75 -9.40
N ASP A 154 -12.80 0.45 -8.85
CA ASP A 154 -13.95 0.02 -9.64
C ASP A 154 -14.36 1.10 -10.65
N THR A 155 -14.39 0.71 -11.92
CA THR A 155 -14.79 1.62 -13.01
C THR A 155 -16.23 2.13 -12.82
N LYS A 156 -17.05 1.41 -12.04
CA LYS A 156 -18.44 1.77 -11.70
C LYS A 156 -18.57 3.00 -10.79
N GLU A 157 -17.50 3.44 -10.11
CA GLU A 157 -17.52 4.70 -9.34
C GLU A 157 -17.23 5.94 -10.20
N LYS A 158 -16.76 5.78 -11.45
CA LYS A 158 -16.32 6.91 -12.28
C LYS A 158 -17.46 7.65 -12.99
N GLU A 159 -18.68 7.12 -13.03
CA GLU A 159 -19.84 7.79 -13.65
C GLU A 159 -20.76 8.53 -12.67
N THR A 160 -20.58 8.38 -11.35
CA THR A 160 -21.49 8.94 -10.34
C THR A 160 -20.91 10.10 -9.52
N LYS A 161 -19.70 10.58 -9.84
CA LYS A 161 -19.04 11.69 -9.12
C LYS A 161 -18.97 12.99 -9.94
N GLN A 162 -20.04 13.30 -10.67
CA GLN A 162 -20.40 14.67 -11.05
C GLN A 162 -21.78 14.96 -10.45
N ASP A 163 -21.80 15.93 -9.52
CA ASP A 163 -22.98 16.50 -8.87
C ASP A 163 -23.93 15.54 -8.13
N SER A 164 -23.58 15.18 -6.91
CA SER A 164 -24.51 15.24 -5.78
C SER A 164 -23.79 14.97 -4.47
N LYS A 165 -24.13 15.76 -3.44
CA LYS A 165 -24.06 15.29 -2.06
C LYS A 165 -24.81 13.95 -1.98
N SER A 166 -24.09 12.86 -1.95
CA SER A 166 -24.60 11.62 -1.38
C SER A 166 -23.46 11.00 -0.59
N SER A 167 -23.63 11.13 0.73
CA SER A 167 -22.92 10.36 1.73
C SER A 167 -22.81 8.93 1.23
N ALA A 168 -21.60 8.36 1.26
CA ALA A 168 -21.47 6.92 1.42
C ALA A 168 -22.46 6.55 2.53
N LYS A 169 -23.41 5.67 2.22
CA LYS A 169 -24.51 5.27 3.10
C LYS A 169 -23.88 4.79 4.42
N SER A 170 -23.71 5.73 5.35
CA SER A 170 -23.22 5.42 6.68
C SER A 170 -24.34 4.64 7.31
N GLU A 171 -23.99 3.55 7.97
CA GLU A 171 -24.94 2.60 8.55
C GLU A 171 -25.90 3.23 9.57
N PHE A 172 -25.69 4.52 9.91
CA PHE A 172 -26.63 5.39 10.58
C PHE A 172 -26.73 6.73 9.84
N ASP A 173 -27.92 7.06 9.32
CA ASP A 173 -28.17 8.25 8.49
C ASP A 173 -28.43 9.52 9.36
N THR A 174 -28.48 9.38 10.68
CA THR A 174 -28.69 10.49 11.64
C THR A 174 -27.94 10.27 12.96
N LEU A 175 -27.58 11.36 13.65
CA LEU A 175 -26.90 11.33 14.95
C LEU A 175 -27.75 10.62 16.03
N GLU A 176 -29.07 10.80 16.00
CA GLU A 176 -30.00 10.10 16.90
C GLU A 176 -29.97 8.59 16.67
N SER A 177 -30.02 8.12 15.41
CA SER A 177 -29.91 6.69 15.09
C SER A 177 -28.58 6.09 15.56
N CYS A 178 -27.47 6.83 15.42
CA CYS A 178 -26.17 6.40 15.93
C CYS A 178 -26.14 6.24 17.46
N LYS A 179 -26.75 7.18 18.21
CA LYS A 179 -26.83 7.10 19.67
C LYS A 179 -27.68 5.92 20.15
N GLU A 180 -28.81 5.67 19.50
CA GLU A 180 -29.69 4.54 19.84
C GLU A 180 -28.98 3.21 19.64
N GLU A 181 -28.27 3.05 18.52
CA GLU A 181 -27.57 1.82 18.18
C GLU A 181 -26.30 1.62 19.02
N TYR A 182 -25.63 2.72 19.39
CA TYR A 182 -24.56 2.68 20.40
C TYR A 182 -25.07 2.20 21.77
N GLN A 183 -26.26 2.65 22.19
CA GLN A 183 -26.85 2.19 23.45
C GLN A 183 -27.19 0.69 23.40
N LYS A 184 -27.86 0.23 22.33
CA LYS A 184 -28.17 -1.21 22.14
C LYS A 184 -26.91 -2.05 22.14
N LEU A 185 -25.87 -1.61 21.42
CA LEU A 185 -24.58 -2.30 21.38
C LEU A 185 -23.92 -2.35 22.75
N SER A 186 -23.92 -1.24 23.49
CA SER A 186 -23.37 -1.15 24.85
C SER A 186 -24.08 -2.12 25.81
N GLU A 187 -25.41 -2.21 25.74
CA GLU A 187 -26.20 -3.14 26.55
C GLU A 187 -25.89 -4.60 26.22
N GLU A 188 -25.79 -4.95 24.93
CA GLU A 188 -25.45 -6.32 24.52
C GLU A 188 -24.02 -6.69 24.91
N VAL A 189 -23.05 -5.75 24.81
CA VAL A 189 -21.68 -5.97 25.30
C VAL A 189 -21.68 -6.23 26.81
N GLN A 190 -22.47 -5.50 27.60
CA GLN A 190 -22.58 -5.73 29.05
C GLN A 190 -23.21 -7.09 29.35
N ARG A 191 -24.27 -7.46 28.63
CA ARG A 191 -24.93 -8.77 28.74
C ARG A 191 -23.97 -9.91 28.44
N LEU A 192 -23.23 -9.82 27.33
CA LEU A 192 -22.25 -10.83 26.92
C LEU A 192 -21.12 -10.95 27.95
N ARG A 193 -20.61 -9.82 28.48
CA ARG A 193 -19.62 -9.83 29.57
C ARG A 193 -20.16 -10.49 30.84
N ALA A 194 -21.42 -10.26 31.19
CA ALA A 194 -22.05 -10.90 32.34
C ALA A 194 -22.19 -12.43 32.14
N LEU A 195 -22.58 -12.87 30.94
CA LEU A 195 -22.66 -14.29 30.59
C LEU A 195 -21.29 -14.97 30.63
N LEU A 196 -20.26 -14.33 30.07
CA LEU A 196 -18.88 -14.82 30.10
C LEU A 196 -18.35 -14.93 31.53
N SER A 197 -18.65 -13.93 32.37
CA SER A 197 -18.30 -13.94 33.80
C SER A 197 -19.03 -15.06 34.56
N GLN A 198 -20.32 -15.26 34.30
CA GLN A 198 -21.10 -16.36 34.87
C GLN A 198 -20.53 -17.74 34.51
N HIS A 199 -20.03 -17.88 33.28
CA HIS A 199 -19.46 -19.13 32.76
C HIS A 199 -17.94 -19.25 33.00
N ARG A 200 -17.34 -18.30 33.74
CA ARG A 200 -15.90 -18.23 34.07
C ARG A 200 -14.99 -18.29 32.83
N ILE A 201 -15.43 -17.68 31.73
CA ILE A 201 -14.64 -17.57 30.50
C ILE A 201 -13.81 -16.28 30.59
N LEU A 202 -12.49 -16.42 30.66
CA LEU A 202 -11.55 -15.29 30.68
C LEU A 202 -11.36 -14.74 29.27
N VAL A 203 -11.73 -13.49 29.06
CA VAL A 203 -11.46 -12.76 27.81
C VAL A 203 -10.38 -11.71 28.08
N SER A 204 -9.19 -11.94 27.54
CA SER A 204 -8.09 -10.97 27.58
C SER A 204 -8.35 -9.88 26.54
N ILE A 205 -8.60 -8.65 26.99
CA ILE A 205 -8.62 -7.48 26.12
C ILE A 205 -7.39 -6.65 26.49
N ASP A 206 -6.33 -6.77 25.70
CA ASP A 206 -5.22 -5.84 25.75
C ASP A 206 -5.67 -4.53 25.09
N GLN A 207 -6.03 -3.55 25.91
CA GLN A 207 -6.18 -2.16 25.50
C GLN A 207 -5.00 -1.36 26.04
N ASP A 208 -4.02 -1.16 25.16
CA ASP A 208 -2.87 -0.32 25.34
C ASP A 208 -3.26 1.13 25.03
N ASN A 209 -3.48 1.99 26.04
CA ASN A 209 -3.18 3.43 25.97
C ASN A 209 -3.29 4.16 27.33
N SER A 210 -2.15 4.57 27.90
CA SER A 210 -1.84 5.97 28.31
C SER A 210 -0.88 6.05 29.50
N GLN A 211 0.35 6.50 29.18
CA GLN A 211 1.18 7.46 29.89
C GLN A 211 0.95 7.69 31.39
N THR A 212 1.92 7.34 32.22
CA THR A 212 2.44 8.22 33.30
C THR A 212 3.91 7.92 33.54
N ALA A 213 4.71 8.99 33.57
CA ALA A 213 6.14 8.97 33.84
C ALA A 213 6.40 9.02 35.37
N THR A 214 7.27 8.16 35.90
CA THR A 214 8.20 8.55 36.98
C THR A 214 9.40 7.58 37.05
N THR A 215 10.55 8.17 37.37
CA THR A 215 11.97 7.79 37.38
C THR A 215 12.43 6.47 38.03
N PRO A 216 13.69 6.03 37.78
CA PRO A 216 14.17 4.65 37.89
C PRO A 216 14.85 4.30 39.22
N PRO A 217 15.12 3.01 39.47
CA PRO A 217 16.30 2.61 40.23
C PRO A 217 17.23 1.69 39.46
N SER A 218 18.49 1.85 39.84
CA SER A 218 19.74 1.34 39.31
C SER A 218 19.89 -0.18 39.20
N ALA A 219 20.70 -0.54 38.20
CA ALA A 219 21.60 -1.67 38.04
C ALA A 219 21.73 -2.69 39.21
N VAL A 220 21.48 -3.97 38.89
CA VAL A 220 22.20 -5.12 39.45
C VAL A 220 22.51 -6.12 38.34
N THR A 221 23.71 -6.67 38.44
CA THR A 221 24.52 -7.42 37.48
C THR A 221 24.25 -8.94 37.53
N VAL A 222 24.19 -9.56 36.34
CA VAL A 222 24.62 -10.93 35.95
C VAL A 222 23.81 -12.17 36.42
N LYS A 223 23.32 -12.96 35.45
CA LYS A 223 23.88 -14.28 35.09
C LYS A 223 23.30 -14.82 33.77
N GLU A 224 24.22 -15.24 32.90
CA GLU A 224 24.00 -15.95 31.64
C GLU A 224 23.23 -17.26 31.82
N LYS A 225 22.41 -17.59 30.82
CA LYS A 225 22.33 -18.94 30.28
C LYS A 225 22.01 -18.88 28.79
N GLU A 226 23.03 -19.17 28.00
CA GLU A 226 22.90 -19.51 26.58
C GLU A 226 22.05 -20.77 26.43
N THR A 227 21.07 -20.73 25.52
CA THR A 227 20.61 -21.92 24.80
C THR A 227 20.51 -21.58 23.32
N HIS A 228 21.59 -21.90 22.63
CA HIS A 228 21.73 -21.86 21.18
C HIS A 228 20.98 -23.06 20.58
N LEU A 229 19.81 -22.86 19.97
CA LEU A 229 19.15 -23.89 19.18
C LEU A 229 19.75 -23.88 17.77
N ARG A 230 20.69 -24.80 17.53
CA ARG A 230 21.28 -25.07 16.21
C ARG A 230 20.46 -26.17 15.55
N GLY A 231 19.91 -25.87 14.37
CA GLY A 231 19.31 -26.86 13.49
C GLY A 231 20.36 -27.84 12.99
N ASP A 232 20.03 -29.13 13.07
CA ASP A 232 20.77 -30.24 12.50
C ASP A 232 20.83 -30.10 10.97
N THR A 233 22.04 -30.15 10.42
CA THR A 233 22.26 -30.42 9.00
C THR A 233 22.94 -31.78 8.90
N GLY A 234 22.19 -32.77 8.41
CA GLY A 234 22.69 -34.11 8.16
C GLY A 234 23.66 -34.12 6.99
N LEU A 235 24.93 -34.36 7.31
CA LEU A 235 25.98 -34.72 6.35
C LEU A 235 25.73 -36.14 5.82
N ARG A 236 25.62 -36.29 4.50
CA ARG A 236 25.96 -37.51 3.77
C ARG A 236 27.18 -37.22 2.90
N SER A 237 28.30 -37.85 3.23
CA SER A 237 29.46 -37.99 2.34
C SER A 237 29.38 -39.29 1.56
N ASP A 238 30.25 -39.36 0.54
CA ASP A 238 30.63 -40.46 -0.35
C ASP A 238 30.11 -40.17 -1.77
N GLY A 239 30.89 -39.73 -2.74
CA GLY A 239 32.32 -39.93 -2.99
C GLY A 239 32.44 -40.63 -4.34
N LEU A 240 33.06 -39.97 -5.35
CA LEU A 240 33.93 -40.56 -6.37
C LEU A 240 34.27 -39.52 -7.43
N ASN A 241 35.53 -39.10 -7.38
CA ASN A 241 36.25 -38.35 -8.39
C ASN A 241 36.82 -39.36 -9.40
N SER A 242 36.59 -39.17 -10.71
CA SER A 242 37.37 -39.83 -11.76
C SER A 242 37.38 -38.96 -13.02
N GLN A 243 38.32 -38.03 -13.08
CA GLN A 243 38.87 -37.53 -14.34
C GLN A 243 40.24 -38.16 -14.56
N ARG A 244 40.33 -38.99 -15.60
CA ARG A 244 41.58 -39.33 -16.31
C ARG A 244 41.19 -39.85 -17.68
N ASP A 245 41.36 -39.02 -18.69
CA ASP A 245 41.69 -39.49 -20.04
C ASP A 245 42.45 -38.39 -20.77
N GLN A 246 43.73 -38.65 -21.02
CA GLN A 246 44.57 -37.86 -21.90
C GLN A 246 45.54 -38.82 -22.58
N THR A 247 45.17 -39.25 -23.77
CA THR A 247 46.06 -39.80 -24.80
C THR A 247 46.43 -38.66 -25.74
N ASP A 248 47.71 -38.30 -25.83
CA ASP A 248 48.47 -38.24 -27.09
C ASP A 248 49.89 -37.68 -26.89
N HIS A 249 50.85 -38.41 -27.48
CA HIS A 249 52.25 -38.08 -27.80
C HIS A 249 53.30 -38.13 -26.68
#